data_AF-A0AAD9HFP2-F1
#
_entry.id   AF-A0AAD9HFP2-F1
#
_cell.length_a   1.000
_cell.length_b   1.000
_cell.length_c   1.000
_cell.angle_alpha   90.00
_cell.angle_beta   90.00
_cell.angle_gamma   90.00
#
_symmetry.space_group_name_H-M   'P 1'
#
loop_
_entity.id
_entity.type
_entity.pdbx_description
1 polymer ?
#
loop_
_entity_poly.entity_id
_entity_poly.type
_entity_poly.pdbx_seq_one_letter_code
_entity_poly.pdbx_strand_id
1 'polypeptide(L)'
;MTLSAANADLPPEYAADGAAVRERLPPDTLRLAGRSIHSAASRSVDAPGRYELNHQMDFLRETDRLVEFSRIDYAVRRQAAAAAGPGGPAVPEITSQPRHAFNLERPPAILQEAFPYYVKAVSRSGLGNIGLRFAKIGKSVCKAWRVGRRRSSSSRAASSAAAGAGKEYEALEYEARGLLFDVRRNNDVLDWLDGAGARVAVEYARDDMYSLNVLVPMDQAMRDALVASWCVKLWNDLAVRFHRRRTWKDGEFYDAKRGPFFSSSFFLFLLLAVKKKGRRILC
;
A
#
# COMPACT_ATOMS: atom_id res chain seq x y z
N MET A 1 37.57 57.97 -6.06
CA MET A 1 37.02 56.96 -5.14
C MET A 1 35.51 56.97 -5.30
N THR A 2 35.00 56.10 -6.17
CA THR A 2 33.57 56.05 -6.56
C THR A 2 32.92 54.85 -5.87
N LEU A 3 31.87 55.14 -5.10
CA LEU A 3 30.99 54.16 -4.46
C LEU A 3 30.20 53.41 -5.54
N SER A 4 30.30 52.08 -5.58
CA SER A 4 29.44 51.23 -6.42
C SER A 4 28.14 50.97 -5.67
N ALA A 5 27.05 51.55 -6.16
CA ALA A 5 25.70 51.36 -5.64
C ALA A 5 25.20 49.95 -6.00
N ALA A 6 24.82 49.18 -4.97
CA ALA A 6 24.07 47.95 -5.15
C ALA A 6 22.65 48.30 -5.65
N ASN A 7 22.35 47.96 -6.91
CA ASN A 7 21.01 48.10 -7.48
C ASN A 7 20.02 47.20 -6.71
N ALA A 8 19.02 47.82 -6.07
CA ALA A 8 17.97 47.16 -5.30
C ALA A 8 16.77 46.65 -6.15
N ASP A 9 16.85 46.79 -7.48
CA ASP A 9 15.74 46.51 -8.41
C ASP A 9 15.88 45.19 -9.21
N LEU A 10 16.81 44.31 -8.83
CA LEU A 10 16.90 42.99 -9.46
C LEU A 10 16.15 41.96 -8.60
N PRO A 11 15.12 41.27 -9.13
CA PRO A 11 14.57 40.10 -8.45
C PRO A 11 15.69 39.07 -8.26
N PRO A 12 15.67 38.28 -7.16
CA PRO A 12 16.70 37.29 -6.90
C PRO A 12 16.85 36.39 -8.12
N GLU A 13 18.09 36.23 -8.56
CA GLU A 13 18.46 35.40 -9.69
C GLU A 13 18.11 33.95 -9.35
N TYR A 14 16.99 33.46 -9.87
CA TYR A 14 16.62 32.04 -9.74
C TYR A 14 17.52 31.23 -10.68
N ALA A 15 18.74 30.95 -10.22
CA ALA A 15 19.64 30.05 -10.90
C ALA A 15 19.00 28.65 -11.03
N ALA A 16 18.99 28.16 -12.26
CA ALA A 16 18.45 26.89 -12.69
C ALA A 16 19.04 25.70 -11.94
N ASP A 17 18.18 24.88 -11.33
CA ASP A 17 18.07 23.43 -11.62
C ASP A 17 16.89 22.84 -10.81
N GLY A 18 15.67 22.95 -11.34
CA GLY A 18 14.46 22.38 -10.72
C GLY A 18 14.42 20.84 -10.70
N ALA A 19 15.48 20.17 -11.15
CA ALA A 19 15.55 18.72 -11.30
C ALA A 19 16.19 17.97 -10.11
N ALA A 20 16.79 18.68 -9.14
CA ALA A 20 17.60 18.03 -8.09
C ALA A 20 17.13 18.26 -6.63
N VAL A 21 16.10 19.07 -6.38
CA VAL A 21 15.50 19.13 -5.04
C VAL A 21 14.54 17.96 -4.91
N ARG A 22 15.01 16.84 -4.33
CA ARG A 22 14.12 15.77 -3.87
C ARG A 22 13.26 16.33 -2.74
N GLU A 23 12.11 16.86 -3.11
CA GLU A 23 11.13 17.39 -2.16
C GLU A 23 10.84 16.33 -1.10
N ARG A 24 11.17 16.65 0.15
CA ARG A 24 10.93 15.77 1.30
C ARG A 24 9.54 16.10 1.83
N LEU A 25 8.67 15.09 1.81
CA LEU A 25 7.34 15.20 2.36
C LEU A 25 7.41 15.31 3.88
N PRO A 26 6.68 16.25 4.50
CA PRO A 26 6.67 16.41 5.95
C PRO A 26 5.99 15.21 6.64
N PRO A 27 6.24 14.98 7.95
CA PRO A 27 5.48 14.02 8.76
C PRO A 27 3.96 14.17 8.56
N ASP A 28 3.23 13.06 8.56
CA ASP A 28 1.80 13.05 8.28
C ASP A 28 1.14 11.82 8.94
N THR A 29 -0.13 11.94 9.31
CA THR A 29 -0.93 10.80 9.76
C THR A 29 -1.84 10.37 8.62
N LEU A 30 -1.66 9.13 8.16
CA LEU A 30 -2.45 8.53 7.10
C LEU A 30 -3.54 7.64 7.71
N ARG A 31 -4.75 7.72 7.17
CA ARG A 31 -5.92 6.94 7.60
C ARG A 31 -6.51 6.19 6.42
N LEU A 32 -6.72 4.90 6.59
CA LEU A 32 -7.33 4.05 5.57
C LEU A 32 -8.86 4.01 5.77
N ALA A 33 -9.59 4.39 4.73
CA ALA A 33 -11.05 4.32 4.67
C ALA A 33 -11.47 3.53 3.41
N GLY A 34 -11.89 2.28 3.60
CA GLY A 34 -12.27 1.37 2.52
C GLY A 34 -11.11 1.05 1.58
N ARG A 35 -11.03 1.75 0.44
CA ARG A 35 -9.96 1.62 -0.56
C ARG A 35 -9.02 2.83 -0.64
N SER A 36 -9.36 3.93 0.03
CA SER A 36 -8.65 5.20 -0.09
C SER A 36 -7.89 5.51 1.19
N ILE A 37 -6.70 6.10 1.05
CA ILE A 37 -5.85 6.51 2.17
C ILE A 37 -5.80 8.03 2.18
N HIS A 38 -6.23 8.63 3.27
CA HIS A 38 -6.34 10.08 3.44
C HIS A 38 -5.29 10.59 4.43
N SER A 39 -4.82 11.82 4.22
CA SER A 39 -4.10 12.54 5.27
C SER A 39 -5.10 13.03 6.31
N ALA A 40 -4.82 12.79 7.59
CA ALA A 40 -5.60 13.29 8.70
C ALA A 40 -5.51 14.82 8.85
N ALA A 41 -4.51 15.46 8.23
CA ALA A 41 -4.41 16.92 8.18
C ALA A 41 -5.40 17.54 7.18
N SER A 42 -6.01 16.73 6.31
CA SER A 42 -7.00 17.23 5.37
C SER A 42 -8.29 17.62 6.09
N ARG A 43 -8.69 18.88 5.96
CA ARG A 43 -9.87 19.45 6.64
C ARG A 43 -11.19 19.18 5.93
N SER A 44 -11.17 18.72 4.67
CA SER A 44 -12.39 18.50 3.89
C SER A 44 -12.83 17.03 3.96
N VAL A 45 -14.12 16.81 4.18
CA VAL A 45 -14.76 15.48 4.17
C VAL A 45 -14.66 14.83 2.78
N ASP A 46 -14.68 15.66 1.74
CA ASP A 46 -14.56 15.24 0.33
C ASP A 46 -13.11 15.29 -0.17
N ALA A 47 -12.14 15.40 0.74
CA ALA A 47 -10.76 15.50 0.33
C ALA A 47 -10.31 14.26 -0.44
N PRO A 48 -9.77 14.43 -1.66
CA PRO A 48 -9.28 13.31 -2.44
C PRO A 48 -8.19 12.55 -1.66
N GLY A 49 -8.20 11.23 -1.78
CA GLY A 49 -7.21 10.37 -1.13
C GLY A 49 -5.79 10.72 -1.59
N ARG A 50 -4.79 10.45 -0.75
CA ARG A 50 -3.37 10.48 -1.13
C ARG A 50 -2.99 9.24 -1.91
N TYR A 51 -3.61 8.11 -1.56
CA TYR A 51 -3.42 6.83 -2.22
C TYR A 51 -4.76 6.12 -2.37
N GLU A 52 -4.83 5.24 -3.35
CA GLU A 52 -6.00 4.43 -3.63
C GLU A 52 -5.60 3.01 -4.01
N LEU A 53 -6.38 2.04 -3.53
CA LEU A 53 -6.33 0.64 -3.91
C LEU A 53 -7.46 0.35 -4.90
N ASN A 54 -7.25 -0.57 -5.84
CA ASN A 54 -8.35 -1.06 -6.67
C ASN A 54 -9.32 -2.00 -5.91
N HIS A 55 -8.98 -2.41 -4.69
CA HIS A 55 -9.80 -3.24 -3.80
C HIS A 55 -10.05 -2.54 -2.46
N GLN A 56 -11.21 -2.81 -1.85
CA GLN A 56 -11.43 -2.45 -0.45
C GLN A 56 -10.59 -3.36 0.45
N MET A 57 -9.84 -2.75 1.38
CA MET A 57 -8.91 -3.48 2.25
C MET A 57 -9.62 -4.59 3.04
N ASP A 58 -10.78 -4.29 3.64
CA ASP A 58 -11.52 -5.23 4.50
C ASP A 58 -12.04 -6.47 3.78
N PHE A 59 -12.10 -6.42 2.44
CA PHE A 59 -12.53 -7.53 1.59
C PHE A 59 -11.39 -8.37 1.06
N LEU A 60 -10.14 -7.97 1.29
CA LEU A 60 -9.00 -8.78 0.89
C LEU A 60 -8.94 -10.09 1.69
N ARG A 61 -8.62 -11.16 0.99
CA ARG A 61 -8.58 -12.55 1.43
C ARG A 61 -7.25 -13.17 1.05
N GLU A 62 -7.08 -14.41 1.49
CA GLU A 62 -5.93 -15.23 1.13
C GLU A 62 -5.91 -15.67 -0.35
N THR A 63 -7.08 -15.71 -0.99
CA THR A 63 -7.24 -16.07 -2.40
C THR A 63 -6.87 -14.95 -3.35
N ASP A 64 -6.91 -13.70 -2.89
CA ASP A 64 -6.52 -12.56 -3.71
C ASP A 64 -5.02 -12.63 -4.02
N ARG A 65 -4.66 -12.23 -5.24
CA ARG A 65 -3.30 -12.39 -5.75
C ARG A 65 -2.65 -11.10 -6.20
N LEU A 66 -3.46 -10.11 -6.56
CA LEU A 66 -3.02 -8.84 -7.10
C LEU A 66 -3.95 -7.73 -6.62
N VAL A 67 -3.34 -6.69 -6.04
CA VAL A 67 -4.01 -5.42 -5.70
C VAL A 67 -3.17 -4.31 -6.30
N GLU A 68 -3.79 -3.43 -7.07
CA GLU A 68 -3.13 -2.26 -7.64
C GLU A 68 -3.13 -1.14 -6.61
N PHE A 69 -1.99 -0.49 -6.47
CA PHE A 69 -1.76 0.63 -5.57
C PHE A 69 -1.42 1.87 -6.39
N SER A 70 -2.30 2.87 -6.31
CA SER A 70 -2.18 4.14 -7.02
C SER A 70 -1.89 5.28 -6.04
N ARG A 71 -0.96 6.15 -6.43
CA ARG A 71 -0.76 7.45 -5.80
C ARG A 71 -1.62 8.47 -6.51
N ILE A 72 -2.29 9.35 -5.77
CA ILE A 72 -3.09 10.42 -6.36
C ILE A 72 -2.20 11.66 -6.49
N ASP A 73 -1.86 12.02 -7.73
CA ASP A 73 -1.14 13.25 -8.06
C ASP A 73 -2.15 14.38 -8.31
N TYR A 74 -1.78 15.61 -7.96
CA TYR A 74 -2.62 16.79 -8.17
C TYR A 74 -2.01 17.68 -9.23
N ALA A 75 -2.73 17.89 -10.33
CA ALA A 75 -2.34 18.83 -11.37
C ALA A 75 -3.19 20.11 -11.24
N VAL A 76 -2.51 21.24 -11.05
CA VAL A 76 -3.14 22.57 -11.04
C VAL A 76 -3.14 23.10 -12.47
N ARG A 77 -4.30 23.16 -13.10
CA ARG A 77 -4.49 23.79 -14.40
C ARG A 77 -4.89 25.25 -14.18
N ARG A 78 -4.09 26.18 -14.69
CA ARG A 78 -4.51 27.58 -14.78
C ARG A 78 -5.41 27.71 -16.01
N GLN A 79 -6.67 28.11 -15.82
CA GLN A 79 -7.55 28.48 -16.92
C GLN A 79 -6.86 29.61 -17.71
N ALA A 80 -6.81 29.50 -19.04
CA ALA A 80 -6.35 30.60 -19.89
C ALA A 80 -7.25 31.82 -19.66
N ALA A 81 -6.66 33.02 -19.58
CA ALA A 81 -7.37 34.27 -19.30
C ALA A 81 -8.52 34.57 -20.27
N ALA A 82 -8.55 33.94 -21.45
CA ALA A 82 -9.64 34.04 -22.42
C ALA A 82 -10.92 33.27 -22.04
N ALA A 83 -10.84 32.28 -21.12
CA ALA A 83 -11.98 31.50 -20.65
C ALA A 83 -12.61 32.07 -19.37
N ALA A 84 -11.89 32.95 -18.65
CA ALA A 84 -12.48 33.78 -17.62
C ALA A 84 -13.16 34.95 -18.34
N GLY A 85 -14.48 35.10 -18.20
CA GLY A 85 -15.19 36.28 -18.71
C GLY A 85 -14.49 37.58 -18.25
N PRO A 86 -14.65 38.69 -18.99
CA PRO A 86 -13.92 39.92 -18.72
C PRO A 86 -14.13 40.37 -17.27
N GLY A 87 -13.09 40.26 -16.44
CA GLY A 87 -13.06 40.73 -15.04
C GLY A 87 -13.18 39.68 -13.94
N GLY A 88 -13.33 38.38 -14.26
CA GLY A 88 -13.37 37.33 -13.24
C GLY A 88 -11.98 36.85 -12.79
N PRO A 89 -11.72 36.60 -11.49
CA PRO A 89 -10.47 35.97 -11.07
C PRO A 89 -10.37 34.57 -11.70
N ALA A 90 -9.24 34.27 -12.36
CA ALA A 90 -8.98 32.95 -12.91
C ALA A 90 -8.81 31.95 -11.76
N VAL A 91 -9.88 31.20 -11.45
CA VAL A 91 -9.84 30.15 -10.42
C VAL A 91 -9.02 28.98 -10.97
N PRO A 92 -7.95 28.54 -10.29
CA PRO A 92 -7.19 27.38 -10.73
C PRO A 92 -8.03 26.11 -10.60
N GLU A 93 -8.09 25.32 -11.66
CA GLU A 93 -8.74 24.01 -11.65
C GLU A 93 -7.75 22.97 -11.11
N ILE A 94 -8.06 22.37 -9.95
CA ILE A 94 -7.25 21.29 -9.38
C ILE A 94 -7.83 19.96 -9.84
N THR A 95 -7.05 19.20 -10.62
CA THR A 95 -7.44 17.87 -11.10
C THR A 95 -6.64 16.79 -10.37
N SER A 96 -7.33 15.76 -9.87
CA SER A 96 -6.70 14.57 -9.29
C SER A 96 -6.43 13.53 -10.37
N GLN A 97 -5.19 13.03 -10.45
CA GLN A 97 -4.78 12.01 -11.40
C GLN A 97 -4.20 10.80 -10.65
N PRO A 98 -4.92 9.66 -10.63
CA PRO A 98 -4.38 8.41 -10.11
C PRO A 98 -3.20 7.94 -10.98
N ARG A 99 -2.05 7.74 -10.34
CA ARG A 99 -0.86 7.16 -10.93
C ARG A 99 -0.60 5.79 -10.31
N HIS A 100 -0.79 4.74 -11.10
CA HIS A 100 -0.48 3.38 -10.68
C HIS A 100 1.02 3.25 -10.34
N ALA A 101 1.33 3.05 -9.06
CA ALA A 101 2.70 3.07 -8.53
C ALA A 101 3.24 1.66 -8.26
N PHE A 102 2.40 0.76 -7.72
CA PHE A 102 2.80 -0.61 -7.41
C PHE A 102 1.70 -1.64 -7.63
N ASN A 103 2.11 -2.85 -8.01
CA ASN A 103 1.33 -4.07 -7.85
C ASN A 103 1.68 -4.71 -6.50
N LEU A 104 0.68 -4.88 -5.64
CA LEU A 104 0.80 -5.68 -4.42
C LEU A 104 0.43 -7.11 -4.78
N GLU A 105 1.41 -8.01 -4.73
CA GLU A 105 1.27 -9.37 -5.22
C GLU A 105 1.47 -10.40 -4.12
N ARG A 106 0.67 -11.47 -4.19
CA ARG A 106 0.82 -12.65 -3.35
C ARG A 106 1.02 -13.89 -4.22
N PRO A 107 2.26 -14.40 -4.35
CA PRO A 107 2.53 -15.61 -5.09
C PRO A 107 1.66 -16.80 -4.67
N PRO A 108 1.29 -17.68 -5.61
CA PRO A 108 0.71 -18.99 -5.30
C PRO A 108 1.57 -19.74 -4.27
N ALA A 109 0.94 -20.34 -3.25
CA ALA A 109 1.68 -21.05 -2.19
C ALA A 109 2.46 -22.28 -2.70
N ILE A 110 2.12 -22.77 -3.90
CA ILE A 110 2.82 -23.88 -4.58
C ILE A 110 4.20 -23.43 -5.05
N LEU A 111 4.35 -22.14 -5.41
CA LEU A 111 5.64 -21.56 -5.74
C LEU A 111 6.34 -21.24 -4.42
N GLN A 112 7.41 -21.98 -4.09
CA GLN A 112 8.25 -21.68 -2.92
C GLN A 112 9.08 -20.42 -3.18
N GLU A 113 8.41 -19.28 -3.26
CA GLU A 113 9.06 -18.00 -3.48
C GLU A 113 9.79 -17.52 -2.22
N ALA A 114 10.85 -16.72 -2.44
CA ALA A 114 11.64 -16.18 -1.35
C ALA A 114 10.81 -15.27 -0.42
N PHE A 115 9.74 -14.64 -0.90
CA PHE A 115 8.87 -13.78 -0.11
C PHE A 115 7.40 -14.15 -0.31
N PRO A 116 6.59 -14.24 0.76
CA PRO A 116 5.15 -14.52 0.65
C PRO A 116 4.34 -13.39 0.00
N TYR A 117 4.87 -12.17 0.00
CA TYR A 117 4.26 -11.01 -0.65
C TYR A 117 5.32 -10.13 -1.30
N TYR A 118 4.94 -9.46 -2.38
CA TYR A 118 5.77 -8.48 -3.08
C TYR A 118 5.01 -7.18 -3.32
N VAL A 119 5.74 -6.08 -3.28
CA VAL A 119 5.35 -4.79 -3.86
C VAL A 119 6.20 -4.63 -5.12
N LYS A 120 5.60 -4.83 -6.29
CA LYS A 120 6.29 -4.71 -7.58
C LYS A 120 6.06 -3.32 -8.18
N ALA A 121 7.16 -2.62 -8.48
CA ALA A 121 7.08 -1.30 -9.09
C ALA A 121 6.62 -1.41 -10.55
N VAL A 122 5.59 -0.65 -10.93
CA VAL A 122 5.14 -0.58 -12.34
C VAL A 122 6.03 0.35 -13.17
N SER A 123 6.78 1.25 -12.52
CA SER A 123 7.73 2.15 -13.19
C SER A 123 9.10 2.09 -12.53
N ARG A 124 10.15 2.45 -13.30
CA ARG A 124 11.54 2.49 -12.81
C ARG A 124 11.85 3.68 -11.90
N SER A 125 10.88 4.56 -11.66
CA SER A 125 11.08 5.81 -10.91
C SER A 125 11.01 5.67 -9.38
N GLY A 126 10.77 4.46 -8.86
CA GLY A 126 10.63 4.20 -7.42
C GLY A 126 11.82 3.44 -6.80
N LEU A 127 11.63 2.95 -5.56
CA LEU A 127 12.63 2.17 -4.82
C LEU A 127 12.87 0.74 -5.37
N GLY A 128 12.23 0.39 -6.49
CA GLY A 128 12.24 -0.95 -7.06
C GLY A 128 11.24 -1.88 -6.37
N ASN A 129 11.46 -3.18 -6.53
CA ASN A 129 10.58 -4.19 -5.96
C ASN A 129 10.91 -4.38 -4.47
N ILE A 130 9.89 -4.66 -3.67
CA ILE A 130 10.01 -4.90 -2.23
C ILE A 130 9.41 -6.28 -1.93
N GLY A 131 10.13 -7.11 -1.18
CA GLY A 131 9.63 -8.38 -0.66
C GLY A 131 9.30 -8.24 0.81
N LEU A 132 8.16 -8.76 1.25
CA LEU A 132 7.75 -8.75 2.65
C LEU A 132 7.76 -10.17 3.22
N ARG A 133 8.32 -10.35 4.43
CA ARG A 133 8.19 -11.58 5.22
C ARG A 133 7.58 -11.27 6.57
N PHE A 134 6.78 -12.20 7.05
CA PHE A 134 6.12 -12.12 8.35
C PHE A 134 6.79 -13.10 9.30
N ALA A 135 7.27 -12.60 10.43
CA ALA A 135 7.95 -13.44 11.40
C ALA A 135 6.94 -14.05 12.36
N LYS A 136 7.11 -15.33 12.67
CA LYS A 136 6.30 -16.04 13.67
C LYS A 136 6.90 -15.97 15.08
N ILE A 137 8.19 -15.66 15.17
CA ILE A 137 8.99 -15.71 16.39
C ILE A 137 9.88 -14.47 16.45
N GLY A 138 10.06 -13.90 17.64
CA GLY A 138 10.89 -12.72 17.89
C GLY A 138 10.09 -11.43 18.04
N LYS A 139 10.79 -10.30 18.07
CA LYS A 139 10.20 -8.97 18.27
C LYS A 139 9.59 -8.36 17.00
N SER A 140 10.08 -8.80 15.84
CA SER A 140 9.59 -8.36 14.54
C SER A 140 8.29 -9.10 14.20
N VAL A 141 7.32 -8.38 13.65
CA VAL A 141 6.06 -8.91 13.11
C VAL A 141 6.16 -9.04 11.59
N CYS A 142 6.72 -8.02 10.95
CA CYS A 142 6.88 -7.95 9.51
C CYS A 142 8.23 -7.29 9.19
N LYS A 143 8.88 -7.75 8.13
CA LYS A 143 10.06 -7.10 7.58
C LYS A 143 9.88 -6.91 6.08
N ALA A 144 10.26 -5.75 5.59
CA ALA A 144 10.19 -5.37 4.18
C ALA A 144 11.60 -5.10 3.67
N TRP A 145 12.00 -5.76 2.58
CA TRP A 145 13.31 -5.63 1.97
C TRP A 145 13.18 -5.12 0.55
N ARG A 146 14.08 -4.23 0.14
CA ARG A 146 14.33 -4.04 -1.28
C ARG A 146 14.85 -5.37 -1.84
N VAL A 147 14.23 -5.84 -2.91
CA VAL A 147 14.61 -7.08 -3.59
C VAL A 147 15.17 -6.79 -4.97
N GLY A 148 16.17 -7.58 -5.36
CA GLY A 148 16.77 -7.52 -6.69
C GLY A 148 16.74 -8.90 -7.32
N ARG A 149 16.77 -8.94 -8.65
CA ARG A 149 16.95 -10.21 -9.37
C ARG A 149 18.29 -10.81 -8.97
N ARG A 150 18.27 -12.08 -8.55
CA ARG A 150 19.49 -12.87 -8.36
C ARG A 150 20.10 -13.10 -9.74
N ARG A 151 21.36 -12.70 -9.92
CA ARG A 151 22.10 -13.09 -11.12
C ARG A 151 22.49 -14.54 -10.94
N SER A 152 21.82 -15.46 -11.64
CA SER A 152 22.24 -16.85 -11.65
C SER A 152 23.67 -16.94 -12.21
N SER A 153 24.54 -17.69 -11.54
CA SER A 153 25.88 -18.02 -12.06
C SER A 153 25.83 -18.78 -13.38
N SER A 154 24.68 -19.38 -13.74
CA SER A 154 24.47 -20.02 -15.05
C SER A 154 24.26 -19.02 -16.21
N SER A 155 23.97 -17.74 -15.94
CA SER A 155 23.63 -16.78 -17.01
C SER A 155 24.84 -16.25 -17.79
N ARG A 156 26.08 -16.48 -17.32
CA ARG A 156 27.30 -16.22 -18.12
C ARG A 156 27.65 -17.38 -19.05
N ALA A 157 27.18 -18.59 -18.77
CA ALA A 157 27.37 -19.76 -19.63
C ALA A 157 26.21 -19.94 -20.63
N ALA A 158 25.01 -19.44 -20.31
CA ALA A 158 23.82 -19.58 -21.17
C ALA A 158 23.72 -18.54 -22.30
N SER A 159 24.50 -17.45 -22.28
CA SER A 159 24.44 -16.40 -23.32
C SER A 159 25.05 -16.81 -24.66
N SER A 160 25.62 -18.02 -24.78
CA SER A 160 26.13 -18.55 -26.06
C SER A 160 25.40 -19.80 -26.57
N ALA A 161 24.35 -20.30 -25.90
CA ALA A 161 23.78 -21.62 -26.27
C ALA A 161 22.24 -21.78 -26.19
N ALA A 162 21.46 -20.75 -25.87
CA ALA A 162 20.01 -20.90 -25.72
C ALA A 162 19.19 -19.92 -26.57
N ALA A 163 19.37 -19.98 -27.88
CA ALA A 163 18.40 -19.46 -28.84
C ALA A 163 17.49 -20.62 -29.28
N GLY A 164 16.50 -20.98 -28.46
CA GLY A 164 15.49 -21.97 -28.83
C GLY A 164 15.23 -23.03 -27.76
N ALA A 165 14.54 -22.67 -26.69
CA ALA A 165 13.80 -23.63 -25.87
C ALA A 165 12.65 -22.88 -25.18
N GLY A 166 11.54 -23.58 -24.99
CA GLY A 166 10.23 -23.03 -24.65
C GLY A 166 10.20 -22.12 -23.42
N LYS A 167 9.13 -21.33 -23.36
CA LYS A 167 8.79 -20.35 -22.32
C LYS A 167 8.48 -21.07 -21.00
N GLU A 168 9.48 -21.71 -20.41
CA GLU A 168 9.44 -22.18 -19.04
C GLU A 168 9.29 -20.93 -18.15
N TYR A 169 8.38 -20.98 -17.18
CA TYR A 169 8.23 -19.92 -16.19
C TYR A 169 9.56 -19.82 -15.43
N GLU A 170 10.49 -19.00 -15.91
CA GLU A 170 11.69 -18.66 -15.15
C GLU A 170 11.20 -18.06 -13.83
N ALA A 171 11.26 -18.86 -12.77
CA ALA A 171 11.08 -18.38 -11.42
C ALA A 171 12.13 -17.29 -11.21
N LEU A 172 11.68 -16.04 -11.30
CA LEU A 172 12.50 -14.87 -11.02
C LEU A 172 12.90 -14.95 -9.55
N GLU A 173 14.06 -15.55 -9.27
CA GLU A 173 14.59 -15.61 -7.91
C GLU A 173 14.96 -14.19 -7.47
N TYR A 174 14.14 -13.64 -6.58
CA TYR A 174 14.41 -12.39 -5.90
C TYR A 174 15.25 -12.64 -4.65
N GLU A 175 16.33 -11.87 -4.49
CA GLU A 175 17.15 -11.88 -3.27
C GLU A 175 17.00 -10.57 -2.50
N ALA A 176 17.05 -10.67 -1.16
CA ALA A 176 17.06 -9.51 -0.27
C ALA A 176 18.34 -8.70 -0.50
N ARG A 177 18.20 -7.39 -0.78
CA ARG A 177 19.35 -6.49 -0.98
C ARG A 177 19.57 -5.51 0.16
N GLY A 178 18.49 -5.08 0.80
CA GLY A 178 18.56 -4.11 1.89
C GLY A 178 17.24 -4.05 2.64
N LEU A 179 17.31 -4.03 3.97
CA LEU A 179 16.14 -3.87 4.81
C LEU A 179 15.62 -2.43 4.68
N LEU A 180 14.34 -2.29 4.33
CA LEU A 180 13.66 -0.99 4.29
C LEU A 180 12.93 -0.75 5.60
N PHE A 181 12.13 -1.72 6.04
CA PHE A 181 11.32 -1.60 7.24
C PHE A 181 11.35 -2.85 8.12
N ASP A 182 11.45 -2.66 9.43
CA ASP A 182 11.24 -3.68 10.46
C ASP A 182 10.09 -3.24 11.37
N VAL A 183 8.98 -3.97 11.29
CA VAL A 183 7.77 -3.70 12.05
C VAL A 183 7.82 -4.47 13.34
N ARG A 184 7.80 -3.78 14.49
CA ARG A 184 7.88 -4.40 15.82
C ARG A 184 6.68 -4.05 16.66
N ARG A 185 6.24 -4.99 17.49
CA ARG A 185 5.19 -4.71 18.45
C ARG A 185 5.73 -3.91 19.63
N ASN A 186 5.04 -2.82 19.95
CA ASN A 186 5.34 -1.98 21.10
C ASN A 186 4.00 -1.66 21.81
N ASN A 187 3.70 -2.42 22.87
CA ASN A 187 2.40 -2.41 23.54
C ASN A 187 1.24 -2.66 22.54
N ASP A 188 0.34 -1.68 22.43
CA ASP A 188 -0.85 -1.71 21.57
C ASP A 188 -0.62 -1.11 20.18
N VAL A 189 0.60 -0.64 19.89
CA VAL A 189 0.98 -0.07 18.59
C VAL A 189 2.05 -0.92 17.91
N LEU A 190 2.22 -0.67 16.61
CA LEU A 190 3.27 -1.27 15.80
C LEU A 190 4.25 -0.19 15.34
N ASP A 191 5.50 -0.34 15.74
CA ASP A 191 6.57 0.56 15.35
C ASP A 191 7.18 0.12 14.03
N TRP A 192 7.18 1.04 13.07
CA TRP A 192 7.87 0.87 11.79
C TRP A 192 9.26 1.51 11.92
N LEU A 193 10.28 0.66 11.95
CA LEU A 193 11.69 1.05 12.03
C LEU A 193 12.31 1.00 10.65
N ASP A 194 13.25 1.89 10.33
CA ASP A 194 14.04 1.82 9.09
C ASP A 194 15.17 0.76 9.18
N GLY A 195 15.96 0.65 8.11
CA GLY A 195 17.11 -0.25 8.05
C GLY A 195 18.23 0.05 9.06
N ALA A 196 18.27 1.26 9.64
CA ALA A 196 19.18 1.65 10.71
C ALA A 196 18.58 1.43 12.11
N GLY A 197 17.32 1.01 12.19
CA GLY A 197 16.60 0.79 13.44
C GLY A 197 15.98 2.07 14.02
N ALA A 198 15.96 3.19 13.29
CA ALA A 198 15.29 4.41 13.70
C ALA A 198 13.78 4.32 13.43
N ARG A 199 12.95 4.81 14.35
CA ARG A 199 11.49 4.77 14.22
C ARG A 199 11.01 5.83 13.23
N VAL A 200 10.42 5.39 12.13
CA VAL A 200 9.94 6.25 11.03
C VAL A 200 8.43 6.41 10.99
N ALA A 201 7.68 5.43 11.51
CA ALA A 201 6.23 5.53 11.63
C ALA A 201 5.68 4.67 12.78
N VAL A 202 4.43 4.94 13.14
CA VAL A 202 3.66 4.20 14.14
C VAL A 202 2.32 3.82 13.54
N GLU A 203 2.04 2.53 13.50
CA GLU A 203 0.74 2.00 13.13
C GLU A 203 -0.09 1.75 14.38
N TYR A 204 -1.35 2.16 14.32
CA TYR A 204 -2.35 1.90 15.35
C TYR A 204 -3.74 1.80 14.71
N ALA A 205 -4.64 1.11 15.39
CA ALA A 205 -6.06 1.08 15.04
C ALA A 205 -6.85 1.74 16.18
N ARG A 206 -7.70 2.71 15.85
CA ARG A 206 -8.67 3.32 16.76
C ARG A 206 -10.01 3.40 16.05
N ASP A 207 -11.08 3.10 16.77
CA ASP A 207 -12.46 3.21 16.24
C ASP A 207 -12.64 2.49 14.88
N ASP A 208 -12.09 1.27 14.77
CA ASP A 208 -12.06 0.45 13.55
C ASP A 208 -11.37 1.09 12.33
N MET A 209 -10.63 2.18 12.53
CA MET A 209 -9.86 2.88 11.49
C MET A 209 -8.37 2.53 11.60
N TYR A 210 -7.81 1.96 10.54
CA TYR A 210 -6.36 1.75 10.45
C TYR A 210 -5.64 3.07 10.18
N SER A 211 -4.67 3.41 11.03
CA SER A 211 -3.90 4.64 10.94
C SER A 211 -2.40 4.37 10.96
N LEU A 212 -1.66 5.13 10.15
CA LEU A 212 -0.21 5.13 10.10
C LEU A 212 0.30 6.57 10.32
N ASN A 213 0.88 6.83 11.48
CA ASN A 213 1.51 8.11 11.79
C ASN A 213 2.97 8.11 11.38
N VAL A 214 3.28 8.77 10.27
CA VAL A 214 4.64 8.97 9.77
C VAL A 214 5.31 10.08 10.57
N LEU A 215 6.42 9.74 11.24
CA LEU A 215 7.07 10.61 12.22
C LEU A 215 8.18 11.49 11.64
N VAL A 216 8.76 11.09 10.52
CA VAL A 216 9.94 11.75 9.94
C VAL A 216 9.67 12.27 8.54
N PRO A 217 10.29 13.39 8.13
CA PRO A 217 10.29 13.79 6.73
C PRO A 217 10.97 12.71 5.87
N MET A 218 10.37 12.38 4.72
CA MET A 218 10.90 11.36 3.81
C MET A 218 10.63 11.73 2.36
N ASP A 219 11.47 11.26 1.45
CA ASP A 219 11.19 11.44 0.02
C ASP A 219 9.94 10.67 -0.42
N GLN A 220 9.38 11.08 -1.55
CA GLN A 220 8.16 10.50 -2.09
C GLN A 220 8.29 8.97 -2.31
N ALA A 221 9.43 8.50 -2.83
CA ALA A 221 9.61 7.09 -3.15
C ALA A 221 9.64 6.22 -1.88
N MET A 222 10.27 6.68 -0.81
CA MET A 222 10.28 6.04 0.49
C MET A 222 8.90 6.07 1.15
N ARG A 223 8.16 7.17 1.03
CA ARG A 223 6.77 7.21 1.53
C ARG A 223 5.87 6.24 0.79
N ASP A 224 5.93 6.22 -0.52
CA ASP A 224 5.11 5.33 -1.35
C ASP A 224 5.42 3.86 -1.00
N ALA A 225 6.69 3.53 -0.79
CA ALA A 225 7.12 2.20 -0.34
C ALA A 225 6.63 1.85 1.08
N LEU A 226 6.68 2.80 2.02
CA LEU A 226 6.18 2.61 3.38
C LEU A 226 4.68 2.32 3.37
N VAL A 227 3.91 3.14 2.66
CA VAL A 227 2.45 3.02 2.59
C VAL A 227 2.04 1.73 1.86
N ALA A 228 2.69 1.39 0.75
CA ALA A 228 2.44 0.13 0.05
C ALA A 228 2.78 -1.10 0.94
N SER A 229 3.89 -1.04 1.69
CA SER A 229 4.26 -2.10 2.64
C SER A 229 3.24 -2.23 3.79
N TRP A 230 2.73 -1.11 4.28
CA TRP A 230 1.66 -1.08 5.28
C TRP A 230 0.38 -1.73 4.76
N CYS A 231 -0.04 -1.43 3.52
CA CYS A 231 -1.17 -2.08 2.87
C CYS A 231 -1.00 -3.61 2.76
N VAL A 232 0.18 -4.08 2.37
CA VAL A 232 0.47 -5.53 2.30
C VAL A 232 0.42 -6.18 3.67
N LYS A 233 0.95 -5.52 4.70
CA LYS A 233 0.88 -6.02 6.07
C LYS A 233 -0.57 -6.12 6.54
N LEU A 234 -1.39 -5.10 6.31
CA LEU A 234 -2.81 -5.12 6.64
C LEU A 234 -3.55 -6.24 5.91
N TRP A 235 -3.27 -6.41 4.62
CA TRP A 235 -3.81 -7.52 3.84
C TRP A 235 -3.43 -8.88 4.44
N ASN A 236 -2.18 -9.11 4.80
CA ASN A 236 -1.76 -10.33 5.47
C ASN A 236 -2.52 -10.55 6.79
N ASP A 237 -2.64 -9.52 7.63
CA ASP A 237 -3.35 -9.62 8.91
C ASP A 237 -4.81 -10.00 8.72
N LEU A 238 -5.50 -9.38 7.75
CA LEU A 238 -6.87 -9.71 7.40
C LEU A 238 -6.98 -11.14 6.88
N ALA A 239 -6.13 -11.53 5.93
CA ALA A 239 -6.11 -12.89 5.38
C ALA A 239 -5.93 -13.95 6.47
N VAL A 240 -5.00 -13.74 7.41
CA VAL A 240 -4.76 -14.64 8.56
C VAL A 240 -5.97 -14.67 9.50
N ARG A 241 -6.59 -13.52 9.81
CA ARG A 241 -7.80 -13.45 10.66
C ARG A 241 -8.97 -14.21 10.05
N PHE A 242 -9.19 -14.10 8.74
CA PHE A 242 -10.24 -14.85 8.05
C PHE A 242 -9.97 -16.35 8.05
N HIS A 243 -8.71 -16.76 7.88
CA HIS A 243 -8.34 -18.17 7.97
C HIS A 243 -8.63 -18.74 9.37
N ARG A 244 -8.24 -18.04 10.44
CA ARG A 244 -8.52 -18.46 11.82
C ARG A 244 -10.01 -18.57 12.13
N ARG A 245 -10.83 -17.63 11.64
CA ARG A 245 -12.29 -17.69 11.81
C ARG A 245 -12.94 -18.87 11.06
N ARG A 246 -12.32 -19.37 9.99
CA ARG A 246 -12.78 -20.59 9.30
C ARG A 246 -12.35 -21.87 10.02
N THR A 247 -11.21 -21.88 10.70
CA THR A 247 -10.76 -23.03 11.50
C THR A 247 -11.43 -23.04 12.87
N TRP A 248 -12.73 -23.38 12.91
CA TRP A 248 -13.57 -23.52 14.09
C TRP A 248 -13.14 -24.72 14.96
N LYS A 249 -11.99 -24.64 15.64
CA LYS A 249 -11.62 -25.57 16.73
C LYS A 249 -11.51 -24.94 18.12
N ASP A 250 -11.67 -23.62 18.24
CA ASP A 250 -11.74 -22.92 19.54
C ASP A 250 -13.14 -22.35 19.84
N GLY A 251 -14.17 -22.91 19.20
CA GLY A 251 -15.57 -22.52 19.35
C GLY A 251 -16.28 -23.09 20.59
N GLU A 252 -15.55 -23.67 21.53
CA GLU A 252 -16.09 -24.15 22.81
C GLU A 252 -15.13 -23.72 23.91
N PHE A 253 -15.21 -22.48 24.40
CA PHE A 253 -14.93 -22.18 25.82
C PHE A 253 -15.31 -20.78 26.30
N TYR A 254 -15.80 -19.87 25.44
CA TYR A 254 -16.30 -18.58 25.91
C TYR A 254 -17.55 -18.13 25.15
N ASP A 255 -18.71 -18.67 25.52
CA ASP A 255 -19.93 -17.85 25.50
C ASP A 255 -20.92 -18.28 26.59
N ALA A 256 -20.71 -17.72 27.78
CA ALA A 256 -21.77 -17.55 28.75
C ALA A 256 -21.56 -16.19 29.40
N LYS A 257 -21.81 -15.09 28.67
CA LYS A 257 -22.30 -13.81 29.24
C LYS A 257 -22.53 -12.62 28.30
N ARG A 258 -22.42 -12.71 26.96
CA ARG A 258 -22.81 -11.56 26.12
C ARG A 258 -23.63 -11.99 24.92
N GLY A 259 -24.94 -11.72 25.02
CA GLY A 259 -25.91 -12.02 23.97
C GLY A 259 -25.59 -11.37 22.63
N PRO A 260 -26.19 -11.87 21.54
CA PRO A 260 -25.78 -11.54 20.19
C PRO A 260 -26.30 -10.16 19.77
N PHE A 261 -25.39 -9.24 19.43
CA PHE A 261 -25.70 -8.10 18.58
C PHE A 261 -25.83 -8.60 17.12
N PHE A 262 -27.03 -9.03 16.74
CA PHE A 262 -27.41 -9.15 15.33
C PHE A 262 -27.83 -7.76 14.83
N SER A 263 -27.00 -7.12 14.01
CA SER A 263 -27.45 -5.99 13.18
C SER A 263 -28.27 -6.55 12.01
N SER A 264 -29.57 -6.32 12.08
CA SER A 264 -30.58 -6.65 11.08
C SER A 264 -30.37 -5.83 9.81
N SER A 265 -29.89 -6.48 8.75
CA SER A 265 -30.26 -6.22 7.34
C SER A 265 -29.34 -7.06 6.48
N PHE A 266 -29.80 -8.25 6.08
CA PHE A 266 -29.41 -9.03 4.89
C PHE A 266 -29.83 -10.51 5.08
N PHE A 267 -31.10 -10.77 5.38
CA PHE A 267 -31.66 -12.13 5.29
C PHE A 267 -33.11 -12.04 4.79
N LEU A 268 -33.25 -11.67 3.52
CA LEU A 268 -34.50 -11.86 2.80
C LEU A 268 -34.22 -12.24 1.34
N PHE A 269 -33.34 -13.20 1.10
CA PHE A 269 -33.17 -13.80 -0.24
C PHE A 269 -32.56 -15.22 -0.16
N LEU A 270 -33.06 -16.09 0.72
CA LEU A 270 -32.79 -17.53 0.58
C LEU A 270 -33.74 -18.41 1.42
N LEU A 271 -35.05 -18.32 1.19
CA LEU A 271 -36.01 -19.27 1.80
C LEU A 271 -37.12 -19.71 0.84
N LEU A 272 -36.75 -19.93 -0.43
CA LEU A 272 -37.61 -20.50 -1.46
C LEU A 272 -36.82 -21.48 -2.34
N ALA A 273 -36.23 -22.52 -1.75
CA ALA A 273 -35.66 -23.61 -2.57
C ALA A 273 -35.44 -24.95 -1.82
N VAL A 274 -36.33 -25.40 -0.92
CA VAL A 274 -36.33 -26.84 -0.53
C VAL A 274 -37.74 -27.30 -0.17
N LYS A 275 -38.55 -27.72 -1.16
CA LYS A 275 -39.68 -28.63 -0.90
C LYS A 275 -40.14 -29.35 -2.17
N LYS A 276 -39.51 -30.48 -2.52
CA LYS A 276 -40.17 -31.72 -2.99
C LYS A 276 -39.14 -32.73 -3.50
N LYS A 277 -38.85 -33.74 -2.69
CA LYS A 277 -38.63 -35.10 -3.21
C LYS A 277 -38.93 -36.15 -2.13
N GLY A 278 -40.06 -36.83 -2.33
CA GLY A 278 -40.24 -38.28 -2.14
C GLY A 278 -40.18 -38.87 -0.73
N ARG A 279 -41.35 -39.27 -0.21
CA ARG A 279 -41.52 -40.53 0.52
C ARG A 279 -42.87 -41.15 0.13
N ARG A 280 -42.81 -42.33 -0.52
CA ARG A 280 -43.89 -43.34 -0.54
C ARG A 280 -43.64 -44.28 0.62
N ILE A 281 -44.69 -44.63 1.37
CA ILE A 281 -44.79 -45.84 2.20
C ILE A 281 -46.18 -46.45 1.94
N LEU A 282 -46.19 -47.78 1.93
CA LEU A 282 -47.19 -48.79 1.61
C LEU A 282 -48.63 -48.56 2.11
N CYS A 283 -49.59 -49.07 1.33
CA CYS A 283 -50.38 -50.24 1.71
C CYS A 283 -50.15 -51.33 0.66
#